data_AF-A0A0D1KU90-F1
#
_entry.id   AF-A0A0D1KU90-F1
#
_cell.length_a   1.000
_cell.length_b   1.000
_cell.length_c   1.000
_cell.angle_alpha   90.00
_cell.angle_beta   90.00
_cell.angle_gamma   90.00
#
_symmetry.space_group_name_H-M   'P 1'
#
loop_
_entity.id
_entity.type
_entity.pdbx_description
1 polymer ?
#
loop_
_entity_poly.entity_id
_entity_poly.type
_entity_poly.pdbx_seq_one_letter_code
_entity_poly.pdbx_strand_id
1 'polypeptide(L)' 'MSNLRTTGYPDIHDNEYAILEATGEISIFPRKELVPITPKDLHMKVEYRGLPIAVVIEGKVQKRKLKFINKNEKC' A
#
# COMPACT_ATOMS: atom_id res chain seq x y z
N MET A 1 -18.43 -13.68 12.99
CA MET A 1 -17.14 -13.97 13.67
C MET A 1 -16.03 -14.45 12.73
N SER A 2 -16.29 -14.82 11.47
CA SER A 2 -15.24 -15.27 10.53
C SER A 2 -14.41 -14.12 9.91
N ASN A 3 -14.99 -12.92 9.74
CA ASN A 3 -14.37 -11.86 8.92
C ASN A 3 -13.24 -11.08 9.62
N LEU A 4 -13.11 -11.17 10.95
CA LEU A 4 -12.07 -10.46 11.72
C LEU A 4 -10.68 -11.12 11.59
N ARG A 5 -10.62 -12.43 11.35
CA ARG A 5 -9.35 -13.16 11.24
C ARG A 5 -8.61 -12.90 9.92
N THR A 6 -9.33 -12.44 8.90
CA THR A 6 -8.81 -12.27 7.54
C THR A 6 -8.02 -10.95 7.36
N THR A 7 -8.18 -10.00 8.28
CA THR A 7 -7.62 -8.64 8.18
C THR A 7 -6.30 -8.44 8.95
N GLY A 8 -5.72 -9.50 9.51
CA GLY A 8 -4.43 -9.45 10.22
C GLY A 8 -4.51 -9.13 11.72
N TYR A 9 -5.71 -9.00 12.29
CA TYR A 9 -5.94 -8.76 13.72
C TYR A 9 -6.74 -9.91 14.35
N PRO A 10 -6.08 -10.99 14.80
CA PRO A 10 -6.75 -12.21 15.25
C PRO A 10 -7.44 -12.06 16.62
N ASP A 11 -6.97 -11.15 17.47
CA ASP A 11 -7.58 -10.87 18.78
C ASP A 11 -8.50 -9.63 18.69
N ILE A 12 -9.68 -9.73 19.29
CA ILE A 12 -10.64 -8.62 19.37
C ILE A 12 -10.12 -7.55 20.34
N HIS A 13 -9.33 -7.95 21.35
CA HIS A 13 -8.78 -7.04 22.36
C HIS A 13 -7.78 -6.02 21.80
N ASP A 14 -7.18 -6.34 20.65
CA ASP A 14 -6.19 -5.52 19.94
C ASP A 14 -6.84 -4.40 19.11
N ASN A 15 -8.17 -4.44 18.95
CA ASN A 15 -8.93 -3.47 18.16
C ASN A 15 -9.47 -2.36 19.05
N GLU A 16 -9.20 -1.11 18.67
CA GLU A 16 -9.78 0.06 19.33
C GLU A 16 -11.16 0.37 18.76
N TYR A 17 -11.34 0.23 17.44
CA TYR A 17 -12.62 0.42 16.76
C TYR A 17 -12.83 -0.59 15.62
N ALA A 18 -14.08 -0.95 15.37
CA ALA A 18 -14.50 -1.66 14.17
C ALA A 18 -15.73 -0.95 13.59
N ILE A 19 -15.66 -0.57 12.31
CA ILE A 19 -16.71 0.17 11.60
C ILE A 19 -17.27 -0.71 10.50
N LEU A 20 -18.60 -0.91 10.49
CA LEU A 20 -19.30 -1.56 9.39
C LEU A 20 -19.66 -0.50 8.34
N GLU A 21 -19.09 -0.62 7.15
CA GLU A 21 -19.34 0.28 6.04
C GLU A 21 -20.63 -0.10 5.31
N ALA A 22 -21.22 0.87 4.59
CA ALA A 22 -22.46 0.67 3.84
C ALA A 22 -22.32 -0.38 2.72
N THR A 23 -21.08 -0.69 2.31
CA THR A 23 -20.72 -1.77 1.37
C THR A 23 -20.84 -3.16 1.99
N GLY A 24 -20.97 -3.26 3.32
CA GLY A 24 -20.93 -4.52 4.07
C GLY A 24 -19.51 -4.93 4.50
N GLU A 25 -18.49 -4.13 4.17
CA GLU A 25 -17.12 -4.35 4.62
C GLU A 25 -16.91 -3.86 6.06
N ILE A 26 -15.98 -4.48 6.79
CA ILE A 26 -15.64 -4.08 8.16
C ILE A 26 -14.24 -3.49 8.15
N SER A 27 -14.14 -2.21 8.50
CA SER A 27 -12.89 -1.49 8.70
C SER A 27 -12.46 -1.60 10.16
N ILE A 28 -11.27 -2.16 10.39
CA ILE A 28 -10.72 -2.43 11.74
C ILE A 28 -9.60 -1.45 12.01
N PHE A 29 -9.66 -0.78 13.17
CA PHE A 29 -8.65 0.15 13.65
C PHE A 29 -8.01 -0.42 14.92
N PRO A 30 -6.75 -0.86 14.87
CA PRO A 30 -6.06 -1.37 16.05
C PRO A 30 -5.75 -0.24 17.04
N ARG A 31 -5.45 -0.61 18.28
CA ARG A 31 -4.90 0.32 19.27
C ARG A 31 -3.63 0.98 18.73
N LYS A 32 -3.43 2.25 19.08
CA LYS A 32 -2.26 3.04 18.66
C LYS A 32 -0.91 2.35 18.93
N GLU A 33 -0.81 1.59 20.01
CA GLU A 33 0.38 0.83 20.42
C GLU A 33 0.74 -0.32 19.47
N LEU A 34 -0.23 -0.80 18.69
CA LEU A 34 -0.10 -1.92 17.76
C LEU A 34 -0.01 -1.47 16.28
N VAL A 35 -0.16 -0.16 16.01
CA VAL A 35 -0.03 0.40 14.67
C VAL A 35 1.45 0.38 14.24
N PRO A 36 1.79 -0.06 13.02
CA PRO A 36 3.15 -0.03 12.53
C PRO A 36 3.68 1.41 12.46
N ILE A 37 4.93 1.59 12.88
CA ILE A 37 5.63 2.87 12.83
C ILE A 37 5.79 3.32 11.38
N THR A 38 5.41 4.57 11.09
CA THR A 38 5.64 5.17 9.78
C THR A 38 7.02 5.83 9.72
N PRO A 39 7.62 6.00 8.53
CA PRO A 39 8.86 6.78 8.38
C PRO A 39 8.73 8.21 8.92
N LYS A 40 7.51 8.78 8.94
CA LYS A 40 7.23 10.10 9.50
C LYS A 40 7.45 10.13 11.01
N ASP A 41 7.03 9.09 11.72
CA ASP A 41 7.21 8.98 13.18
C ASP A 41 8.70 8.92 13.56
N LEU A 42 9.52 8.33 12.68
CA LEU A 42 10.97 8.25 12.81
C LEU A 42 11.72 9.48 12.27
N HIS A 43 11.00 10.53 11.83
CA HIS A 43 11.58 11.72 11.20
C HIS A 43 12.52 11.39 10.02
N MET A 44 12.28 10.26 9.34
CA MET A 44 13.08 9.83 8.20
C MET A 44 12.76 10.70 6.99
N LYS A 45 13.80 11.10 6.25
CA LYS A 45 13.63 11.70 4.93
C LYS A 45 13.19 10.60 3.95
N VAL A 46 11.99 10.72 3.41
CA VAL A 46 11.47 9.81 2.38
C VAL A 46 11.66 10.48 1.03
N GLU A 47 12.41 9.84 0.14
CA GLU A 47 12.53 10.29 -1.24
C GLU A 47 11.29 9.89 -2.04
N TYR A 48 10.71 10.86 -2.75
CA TYR A 48 9.61 10.58 -3.66
C TYR A 48 10.10 9.78 -4.87
N ARG A 49 9.68 8.51 -4.98
CA ARG A 49 10.09 7.60 -6.06
C ARG A 49 9.31 7.77 -7.37
N GLY A 50 8.39 8.74 -7.45
CA GLY A 50 7.54 8.89 -8.62
C GLY A 50 6.45 7.82 -8.73
N LEU A 51 5.57 7.98 -9.72
CA LEU A 51 4.63 6.95 -10.12
C LEU A 51 5.34 5.91 -11.01
N PRO A 52 5.10 4.61 -10.81
CA PRO A 52 5.65 3.59 -11.70
C PRO A 52 5.05 3.73 -13.10
N ILE A 53 5.91 3.64 -14.12
CA ILE A 53 5.50 3.71 -15.52
C ILE A 53 5.70 2.33 -16.15
N ALA A 54 4.62 1.71 -16.64
CA ALA A 54 4.70 0.45 -17.38
C ALA A 54 5.46 0.63 -18.71
N VAL A 55 6.60 -0.03 -18.84
CA VAL A 55 7.49 0.08 -20.03
C VAL A 55 7.29 -1.03 -21.06
N VAL A 56 6.65 -2.15 -20.69
CA VAL A 56 6.27 -3.24 -21.60
C VAL A 56 4.82 -3.61 -21.36
N ILE A 57 4.03 -3.68 -22.43
CA ILE A 57 2.61 -4.03 -22.40
C ILE A 57 2.38 -5.03 -23.54
N GLU A 58 1.86 -6.23 -23.23
CA GLU A 58 1.58 -7.29 -24.22
C GLU A 58 2.80 -7.64 -25.09
N GLY A 59 3.98 -7.71 -24.49
CA GLY A 59 5.24 -7.98 -25.20
C GLY A 59 5.76 -6.82 -26.06
N LYS A 60 5.05 -5.68 -26.13
CA LYS A 60 5.47 -4.49 -26.87
C LYS A 60 6.10 -3.45 -25.96
N VAL A 61 7.32 -3.04 -26.30
CA VAL A 61 8.07 -2.02 -25.57
C VAL A 61 7.52 -0.62 -25.86
N GLN A 62 7.28 0.13 -24.78
CA GLN A 62 6.69 1.47 -24.81
C GLN A 62 7.79 2.52 -24.92
N LYS A 63 8.38 2.68 -26.12
CA LYS A 63 9.50 3.61 -26.40
C LYS A 63 9.31 5.03 -25.88
N ARG A 64 8.08 5.58 -25.99
CA ARG A 64 7.75 6.92 -25.47
C ARG A 64 7.86 6.97 -23.94
N LYS A 65 7.49 5.88 -23.25
CA LYS A 65 7.54 5.77 -21.79
C LYS A 65 8.95 5.59 -21.25
N LEU A 66 9.81 4.90 -22.00
CA LEU A 66 11.23 4.78 -21.67
C LEU A 66 11.93 6.15 -21.61
N LYS A 67 11.55 7.09 -22.49
CA LYS A 67 12.08 8.47 -22.45
C LYS A 67 11.73 9.20 -21.15
N PHE A 68 10.57 8.93 -20.54
CA PHE A 68 10.18 9.57 -19.26
C PHE A 68 11.03 9.11 -18.08
N ILE A 69 11.67 7.94 -18.18
CA ILE A 69 12.57 7.41 -17.16
C ILE A 69 14.04 7.50 -17.58
N ASN A 70 14.35 8.29 -18.61
CA ASN A 70 15.69 8.45 -19.16
C ASN A 70 16.37 7.12 -19.54
N LYS A 71 15.60 6.14 -20.00
CA LYS A 71 16.10 4.86 -20.51
C LYS A 71 15.80 4.70 -22.00
N ASN A 72 16.50 3.78 -22.64
CA ASN A 72 16.31 3.32 -24.01
C ASN A 72 16.21 1.77 -24.00
N GLU A 73 15.98 1.17 -25.16
CA GLU A 73 15.83 -0.30 -25.28
C GLU A 73 17.16 -1.06 -25.26
N LYS A 74 18.30 -0.36 -25.25
CA LYS A 74 19.64 -0.93 -25.33
C LYS A 74 20.43 -0.50 -24.10
N CYS A 75 20.80 -1.46 -23.26
CA CYS A 75 21.64 -1.26 -22.08
C CYS A 75 22.87 -0.40 -22.38
#